data_AF-A0A168R2E2-F1
#
_entry.id   AF-A0A168R2E2-F1
#
_cell.length_a   1.000
_cell.length_b   1.000
_cell.length_c   1.000
_cell.angle_alpha   90.00
_cell.angle_beta   90.00
_cell.angle_gamma   90.00
#
_symmetry.space_group_name_H-M   'P 1'
#
loop_
_entity.id
_entity.type
_entity.pdbx_description
1 polymer ?
#
loop_
_entity_poly.entity_id
_entity_poly.type
_entity_poly.pdbx_seq_one_letter_code
_entity_poly.pdbx_strand_id
1 'polypeptide(L)'
;MDKIKVTFSDGSTKTFNEEQTFMAIDFFPDKENPNKNYPSQSGTYGLWSHIHDGLTPSFLEILANSKFFFDVKNPEITYSAQSIVKLENI
;
A
#
# COMPACT_ATOMS: atom_id res chain seq x y z
N MET A 1 17.65 2.92 -9.37
CA MET A 1 16.62 3.29 -8.39
C MET A 1 15.36 2.72 -8.94
N ASP A 2 14.94 1.62 -8.32
CA ASP A 2 13.97 0.74 -8.94
C ASP A 2 12.58 1.36 -8.84
N LYS A 3 11.71 0.98 -9.78
CA LYS A 3 10.35 1.49 -9.85
C LYS A 3 9.37 0.34 -10.04
N ILE A 4 8.16 0.59 -9.57
CA ILE A 4 7.05 -0.33 -9.77
C ILE A 4 5.87 0.44 -10.32
N LYS A 5 5.34 -0.04 -11.43
CA LYS A 5 4.09 0.41 -12.00
C LYS A 5 2.96 -0.46 -11.46
N VAL A 6 1.97 0.19 -10.91
CA VAL A 6 0.78 -0.40 -10.32
C VAL A 6 -0.40 -0.07 -11.22
N THR A 7 -1.18 -1.09 -11.58
CA THR A 7 -2.44 -0.91 -12.32
C THR A 7 -3.61 -1.19 -11.39
N PHE A 8 -4.58 -0.27 -11.38
CA PHE A 8 -5.80 -0.38 -10.61
C PHE A 8 -6.94 -0.97 -11.44
N SER A 9 -8.01 -1.42 -10.78
CA SER A 9 -9.17 -2.07 -11.38
C SER A 9 -9.95 -1.18 -12.33
N ASP A 10 -9.81 0.14 -12.23
CA ASP A 10 -10.37 1.12 -13.17
C ASP A 10 -9.49 1.31 -14.44
N GLY A 11 -8.38 0.58 -14.54
CA GLY A 11 -7.40 0.68 -15.62
C GLY A 11 -6.40 1.83 -15.48
N SER A 12 -6.55 2.68 -14.45
CA SER A 12 -5.56 3.72 -14.16
C SER A 12 -4.25 3.10 -13.66
N THR A 13 -3.16 3.85 -13.80
CA THR A 13 -1.83 3.38 -13.38
C THR A 13 -1.09 4.41 -12.57
N LYS A 14 -0.30 3.96 -11.61
CA LYS A 14 0.60 4.81 -10.81
C LYS A 14 1.99 4.18 -10.73
N THR A 15 3.02 5.00 -10.84
CA THR A 15 4.40 4.58 -10.60
C THR A 15 4.81 4.98 -9.19
N PHE A 16 5.40 4.03 -8.47
CA PHE A 16 6.08 4.24 -7.21
C PHE A 16 7.56 3.93 -7.35
N ASN A 17 8.37 4.52 -6.49
CA ASN A 17 9.82 4.46 -6.53
C ASN A 17 10.32 3.86 -5.22
N GLU A 18 11.50 3.25 -5.29
CA GLU A 18 12.29 2.86 -4.11
C GLU A 18 12.41 4.02 -3.11
N GLU A 19 12.56 3.70 -1.82
CA GLU A 19 12.65 4.65 -0.70
C GLU A 19 11.37 5.46 -0.40
N GLN A 20 10.28 5.27 -1.15
CA GLN A 20 8.98 5.77 -0.72
C GLN A 20 8.50 5.00 0.51
N THR A 21 7.82 5.73 1.40
CA THR A 21 7.30 5.19 2.66
C THR A 21 5.79 5.37 2.69
N PHE A 22 5.09 4.31 3.04
CA PHE A 22 3.63 4.24 3.05
C PHE A 22 3.12 4.00 4.45
N MET A 23 2.04 4.69 4.79
CA MET A 23 1.26 4.42 5.99
C MET A 23 0.10 3.52 5.61
N ALA A 24 0.01 2.37 6.27
CA ALA A 24 -1.11 1.45 6.14
C ALA A 24 -2.27 1.85 7.06
N ILE A 25 -3.48 1.63 6.57
CA ILE A 25 -4.72 1.78 7.31
C ILE A 25 -5.45 0.43 7.27
N ASP A 26 -5.87 -0.03 8.44
CA ASP A 26 -6.72 -1.22 8.61
C ASP A 26 -7.89 -0.91 9.55
N PHE A 27 -8.81 -1.86 9.66
CA PHE A 27 -10.04 -1.75 10.43
C PHE A 27 -10.01 -2.65 11.65
N PHE A 28 -10.19 -2.05 12.82
CA PHE A 28 -10.14 -2.76 14.10
C PHE A 28 -11.52 -2.72 14.78
N PRO A 29 -11.93 -3.78 15.49
CA PRO A 29 -13.16 -3.76 16.26
C PRO A 29 -13.15 -2.67 17.33
N ASP A 30 -14.25 -1.92 17.42
CA ASP A 30 -14.44 -0.92 18.46
C ASP A 30 -14.62 -1.60 19.83
N LYS A 31 -13.92 -1.08 20.85
CA LYS A 31 -13.94 -1.65 22.20
C LYS A 31 -15.28 -1.47 22.90
N GLU A 32 -15.99 -0.38 22.63
CA GLU A 32 -17.29 -0.05 23.22
C GLU A 32 -18.44 -0.66 22.40
N ASN A 33 -18.23 -0.88 21.09
CA ASN A 33 -19.20 -1.52 20.22
C ASN A 33 -18.55 -2.56 19.28
N PRO A 34 -18.40 -3.84 19.72
CA PRO A 34 -17.72 -4.88 18.95
C PRO A 34 -18.33 -5.20 17.56
N ASN A 35 -19.55 -4.74 17.27
CA ASN A 35 -20.19 -4.91 15.96
C ASN A 35 -19.81 -3.80 14.95
N LYS A 36 -18.98 -2.84 15.37
CA LYS A 36 -18.46 -1.77 14.51
C LYS A 36 -16.95 -1.85 14.45
N ASN A 37 -16.41 -1.49 13.29
CA ASN A 37 -14.97 -1.28 13.13
C ASN A 37 -14.67 0.23 13.03
N TYR A 38 -13.49 0.60 13.49
CA TYR A 38 -12.93 1.93 13.25
C TYR A 38 -11.63 1.83 12.43
N PRO A 39 -11.33 2.82 11.58
CA PRO A 39 -10.06 2.89 10.87
C PRO A 39 -8.92 3.31 11.80
N SER A 40 -7.77 2.68 11.64
CA SER A 40 -6.55 3.09 12.32
C SER A 40 -5.33 2.89 11.44
N GLN A 41 -4.32 3.74 11.64
CA GLN A 41 -3.00 3.56 11.07
C GLN A 41 -2.36 2.32 11.70
N SER A 42 -2.08 1.30 10.89
CA SER A 42 -1.65 -0.02 11.38
C SER A 42 -0.12 -0.19 11.36
N GLY A 43 0.57 0.50 10.45
CA GLY A 43 2.02 0.39 10.33
C GLY A 43 2.59 1.20 9.17
N THR A 44 3.91 1.39 9.22
CA THR A 44 4.67 2.09 8.19
C THR A 44 5.52 1.10 7.40
N TYR A 45 5.49 1.18 6.08
CA TYR A 45 6.16 0.26 5.16
C TYR A 45 7.00 1.04 4.15
N GLY A 46 8.26 0.68 4.01
CA GLY A 46 9.15 1.26 3.00
C GLY A 46 9.20 0.39 1.74
N LEU A 47 9.30 1.02 0.57
CA LEU A 47 9.65 0.30 -0.65
C LEU A 47 11.15 0.08 -0.73
N TRP A 48 11.54 -1.18 -0.67
CA TRP A 48 12.91 -1.65 -0.75
C TRP A 48 13.07 -2.55 -1.97
N SER A 49 14.22 -2.48 -2.65
CA SER A 49 14.50 -3.36 -3.78
C SER A 49 15.08 -4.70 -3.34
N HIS A 50 14.47 -5.77 -3.84
CA HIS A 50 15.03 -7.11 -3.82
C HIS A 50 15.91 -7.34 -5.06
N ILE A 51 17.06 -7.97 -4.87
CA ILE A 51 18.06 -8.22 -5.94
C ILE A 51 17.50 -8.96 -7.17
N HIS A 52 16.43 -9.74 -7.03
CA HIS A 52 15.83 -10.50 -8.13
C HIS A 52 14.45 -10.02 -8.55
N ASP A 53 13.71 -9.37 -7.65
CA ASP A 53 12.27 -9.12 -7.82
C ASP A 53 11.90 -7.65 -7.80
N GLY A 54 12.91 -6.77 -7.80
CA GLY A 54 12.74 -5.33 -7.70
C GLY A 54 11.93 -4.95 -6.46
N LEU A 55 10.96 -4.06 -6.63
CA LEU A 55 10.16 -3.57 -5.50
C LEU A 55 8.97 -4.47 -5.16
N THR A 56 8.70 -5.50 -5.96
CA THR A 56 7.48 -6.32 -5.84
C THR A 56 7.29 -6.91 -4.42
N PRO A 57 8.31 -7.50 -3.78
CA PRO A 57 8.16 -8.05 -2.43
C PRO A 57 7.73 -6.99 -1.40
N SER A 58 8.44 -5.85 -1.36
CA SER A 58 8.12 -4.75 -0.44
C SER A 58 6.74 -4.14 -0.70
N PHE A 59 6.32 -4.06 -1.97
CA PHE A 59 4.99 -3.57 -2.31
C PHE A 59 3.90 -4.54 -1.85
N LEU A 60 4.13 -5.85 -2.00
CA LEU A 60 3.20 -6.89 -1.51
C LEU A 60 3.12 -6.91 0.03
N GLU A 61 4.18 -6.54 0.75
CA GLU A 61 4.11 -6.36 2.22
C GLU A 61 3.08 -5.30 2.61
N ILE A 62 3.01 -4.19 1.88
CA ILE A 62 1.99 -3.15 2.08
C ILE A 62 0.60 -3.75 1.87
N LEU A 63 0.38 -4.46 0.75
CA LEU A 63 -0.92 -5.02 0.40
C LEU A 63 -1.38 -6.13 1.35
N ALA A 64 -0.44 -6.94 1.85
CA ALA A 64 -0.73 -8.02 2.78
C ALA A 64 -1.18 -7.51 4.15
N ASN A 65 -0.78 -6.31 4.54
CA ASN A 65 -0.98 -5.75 5.87
C ASN A 65 -1.83 -4.47 5.90
N SER A 66 -2.59 -4.19 4.83
CA SER A 66 -3.44 -2.99 4.77
C SER A 66 -4.73 -3.20 4.00
N LYS A 67 -5.77 -2.43 4.36
CA LYS A 67 -6.97 -2.23 3.53
C LYS A 67 -6.80 -1.03 2.62
N PHE A 68 -6.22 0.03 3.17
CA PHE A 68 -5.88 1.25 2.47
C PHE A 68 -4.46 1.67 2.83
N PHE A 69 -3.82 2.45 1.97
CA PHE A 69 -2.49 2.98 2.24
C PHE A 69 -2.27 4.30 1.51
N PHE A 70 -1.39 5.14 2.03
CA PHE A 70 -1.01 6.40 1.40
C PHE A 70 0.50 6.66 1.53
N ASP A 71 1.07 7.40 0.59
CA ASP A 71 2.46 7.86 0.68
C ASP A 71 2.56 8.91 1.78
N VAL A 72 3.46 8.72 2.75
CA VAL A 72 3.65 9.64 3.88
C VAL A 72 4.00 11.06 3.41
N LYS A 73 4.62 11.22 2.23
CA LYS A 73 4.91 12.54 1.63
C LYS A 73 3.69 13.18 0.95
N ASN A 74 2.66 12.40 0.62
CA ASN A 74 1.46 12.84 -0.10
C ASN A 74 0.19 12.22 0.55
N PRO A 75 -0.14 12.58 1.80
CA PRO A 75 -1.22 11.94 2.56
C PRO A 75 -2.63 12.23 2.01
N GLU A 76 -2.76 13.20 1.12
CA GLU A 76 -4.03 13.58 0.47
C GLU A 76 -4.57 12.49 -0.48
N ILE A 77 -3.72 11.53 -0.90
CA ILE A 77 -4.11 10.46 -1.82
C ILE A 77 -4.00 9.11 -1.10
N THR A 78 -5.16 8.48 -0.86
CA THR A 78 -5.25 7.14 -0.29
C THR A 78 -5.65 6.12 -1.36
N TYR A 79 -4.91 5.02 -1.43
CA TYR A 79 -5.15 3.91 -2.34
C TYR A 79 -5.84 2.75 -1.60
N SER A 80 -6.75 2.06 -2.26
CA SER A 80 -7.29 0.78 -1.77
C SER A 80 -6.33 -0.35 -2.17
N ALA A 81 -5.97 -1.21 -1.22
CA ALA A 81 -5.12 -2.37 -1.51
C ALA A 81 -5.84 -3.36 -2.45
N GLN A 82 -7.17 -3.45 -2.35
CA GLN A 82 -7.98 -4.39 -3.13
C GLN A 82 -8.25 -3.92 -4.57
N SER A 83 -8.02 -2.65 -4.90
CA SER A 83 -8.19 -2.17 -6.27
C SER A 83 -6.97 -2.44 -7.15
N ILE A 84 -5.85 -2.92 -6.59
CA ILE A 84 -4.64 -3.20 -7.36
C ILE A 84 -4.76 -4.57 -8.02
N VAL A 85 -4.58 -4.61 -9.34
CA VAL A 85 -4.75 -5.83 -10.15
C VAL A 85 -3.48 -6.27 -10.87
N LYS A 86 -2.47 -5.40 -10.97
CA LYS A 86 -1.19 -5.71 -11.61
C LYS A 86 -0.03 -4.92 -11.01
N LEU A 87 1.11 -5.59 -10.85
CA LEU A 87 2.39 -5.02 -10.46
C LEU A 87 3.42 -5.31 -11.56
N GLU A 88 4.19 -4.30 -11.95
CA GLU A 88 5.23 -4.40 -12.99
C GLU A 88 6.49 -3.68 -12.51
N ASN A 89 7.61 -4.38 -12.35
CA ASN A 89 8.91 -3.73 -12.14
C ASN A 89 9.36 -3.07 -13.46
N ILE A 90 9.78 -1.80 -13.40
CA ILE A 90 10.15 -0.99 -14.58
C ILE A 90 11.39 -0.12 -14.34
#